data_AF-A0A942R4D2-F1
#
_entry.id   AF-A0A942R4D2-F1
#
_cell.length_a   1.000
_cell.length_b   1.000
_cell.length_c   1.000
_cell.angle_alpha   90.00
_cell.angle_beta   90.00
_cell.angle_gamma   90.00
#
_symmetry.space_group_name_H-M   'P 1'
#
loop_
_entity.id
_entity.type
_entity.pdbx_description
1 polymer ?
#
loop_
_entity_poly.entity_id
_entity_poly.type
_entity_poly.pdbx_seq_one_letter_code
_entity_poly.pdbx_strand_id
1 'polypeptide(L)'
;MSPNEVNARVVLPVTNYRTVMQGYPVDMVLYANNYETIDDKKPAIEPFGDMETAFATFRAGEVMSKGTTTSEGKVGTYFANVFGPAQYVEEHDILAREYFKQLFASKTYVGQMRTQLGIPGFEMSGPEQSARALLALLKEGLPS
;
A
#
# COMPACT_ATOMS: atom_id res chain seq x y z
N MET A 1 -21.77 -12.28 27.52
CA MET A 1 -20.52 -11.60 27.14
C MET A 1 -20.31 -10.44 28.10
N SER A 2 -19.16 -10.38 28.76
CA SER A 2 -18.87 -9.42 29.85
C SER A 2 -18.16 -8.18 29.30
N PRO A 3 -18.49 -6.94 29.74
CA PRO A 3 -17.87 -5.69 29.29
C PRO A 3 -16.40 -5.46 29.68
N ASN A 4 -15.76 -6.42 30.36
CA ASN A 4 -14.43 -6.26 30.99
C ASN A 4 -13.26 -6.89 30.19
N GLU A 5 -13.43 -7.24 28.92
CA GLU A 5 -12.28 -7.65 28.10
C GLU A 5 -11.53 -6.44 27.52
N VAL A 6 -10.21 -6.44 27.70
CA VAL A 6 -9.26 -5.37 27.33
C VAL A 6 -9.27 -5.03 25.82
N ASN A 7 -9.95 -5.84 24.99
CA ASN A 7 -10.04 -5.70 23.54
C ASN A 7 -11.49 -5.64 23.01
N ALA A 8 -12.39 -4.93 23.69
CA ALA A 8 -13.71 -4.65 23.13
C ALA A 8 -13.58 -3.87 21.81
N ARG A 9 -13.99 -4.47 20.68
CA ARG A 9 -14.05 -3.82 19.36
C ARG A 9 -15.49 -3.59 18.96
N VAL A 10 -15.80 -2.40 18.46
CA VAL A 10 -17.09 -2.07 17.86
C VAL A 10 -16.92 -2.07 16.34
N VAL A 11 -17.79 -2.80 15.64
CA VAL A 11 -17.86 -2.77 14.17
C VAL A 11 -18.97 -1.79 13.79
N LEU A 12 -18.58 -0.68 13.16
CA LEU A 12 -19.52 0.30 12.61
C LEU A 12 -19.44 0.25 11.08
N PRO A 13 -20.57 0.11 10.37
CA PRO A 13 -20.57 0.19 8.91
C PRO A 13 -20.25 1.63 8.49
N VAL A 14 -19.18 1.81 7.72
CA VAL A 14 -18.78 3.12 7.18
C VAL A 14 -19.67 3.53 5.99
N THR A 15 -20.25 2.57 5.28
CA THR A 15 -21.14 2.80 4.13
C THR A 15 -22.15 1.66 3.96
N ASN A 16 -23.06 1.80 2.99
CA ASN A 16 -24.09 0.79 2.70
C ASN A 16 -23.59 -0.29 1.73
N TYR A 17 -24.26 -1.45 1.73
CA TYR A 17 -23.91 -2.60 0.89
C TYR A 17 -23.87 -2.27 -0.61
N ARG A 18 -24.79 -1.43 -1.10
CA ARG A 18 -24.86 -1.04 -2.51
C ARG A 18 -23.58 -0.31 -2.94
N THR A 19 -23.07 0.59 -2.09
CA THR A 19 -21.82 1.30 -2.34
C THR A 19 -20.61 0.35 -2.33
N VAL A 20 -20.57 -0.65 -1.45
CA VAL A 20 -19.47 -1.63 -1.43
C VAL A 20 -19.48 -2.53 -2.68
N MET A 21 -20.65 -2.95 -3.13
CA MET A 21 -20.77 -3.87 -4.27
C MET A 21 -20.67 -3.18 -5.63
N GLN A 22 -20.77 -1.86 -5.69
CA GLN A 22 -20.63 -1.12 -6.93
C GLN A 22 -19.18 -1.23 -7.43
N GLY A 23 -19.00 -1.59 -8.69
CA GLY A 23 -17.69 -1.55 -9.33
C GLY A 23 -17.25 -0.09 -9.57
N TYR A 24 -15.99 0.21 -9.28
CA TYR A 24 -15.37 1.50 -9.56
C TYR A 24 -14.12 1.29 -10.42
N PRO A 25 -13.85 2.18 -11.39
CA PRO A 25 -12.57 2.19 -12.07
C PRO A 25 -11.44 2.46 -11.06
N VAL A 26 -10.28 1.86 -11.31
CA VAL A 26 -9.09 2.06 -10.49
C VAL A 26 -8.18 3.05 -11.19
N ASP A 27 -8.17 4.29 -10.69
CA ASP A 27 -7.32 5.36 -11.23
C ASP A 27 -5.85 5.18 -10.80
N MET A 28 -5.62 4.58 -9.62
CA MET A 28 -4.30 4.51 -9.01
C MET A 28 -4.13 3.31 -8.08
N VAL A 29 -2.93 2.71 -8.09
CA VAL A 29 -2.48 1.65 -7.17
C VAL A 29 -1.12 2.04 -6.61
N LEU A 30 -1.04 2.22 -5.28
CA LEU A 30 0.17 2.68 -4.60
C LEU A 30 0.70 1.65 -3.60
N TYR A 31 2.00 1.39 -3.67
CA TYR A 31 2.73 0.69 -2.65
C TYR A 31 3.02 1.62 -1.47
N ALA A 32 2.55 1.30 -0.27
CA ALA A 32 2.79 2.12 0.92
C ALA A 32 4.17 1.83 1.52
N ASN A 33 5.19 2.55 1.05
CA ASN A 33 6.56 2.46 1.53
C ASN A 33 6.70 3.26 2.83
N ASN A 34 7.08 2.62 3.94
CA ASN A 34 7.26 3.30 5.22
C ASN A 34 8.72 3.42 5.69
N TYR A 35 9.67 2.96 4.89
CA TYR A 35 11.07 2.78 5.30
C TYR A 35 12.05 3.67 4.53
N GLU A 36 11.63 4.31 3.44
CA GLU A 36 12.44 5.29 2.72
C GLU A 36 12.08 6.73 3.10
N THR A 37 13.11 7.57 3.24
CA THR A 37 12.96 9.03 3.40
C THR A 37 12.58 9.70 2.08
N ILE A 38 11.97 10.87 2.18
CA ILE A 38 11.72 11.75 1.03
C ILE A 38 12.91 12.68 0.82
N ASP A 39 13.39 12.79 -0.42
CA ASP A 39 14.41 13.74 -0.86
C ASP A 39 14.21 14.13 -2.34
N ASP A 40 15.08 14.99 -2.88
CA ASP A 40 14.98 15.48 -4.27
C ASP A 40 15.00 14.37 -5.33
N LYS A 41 15.60 13.21 -5.03
CA LYS A 41 15.65 12.04 -5.91
C LYS A 41 14.55 11.03 -5.59
N LYS A 42 14.01 11.05 -4.37
CA LYS A 42 13.00 10.14 -3.85
C LYS A 42 11.75 10.93 -3.43
N PRO A 43 10.89 11.33 -4.39
CA PRO A 43 9.71 12.10 -4.06
C PRO A 43 8.70 11.29 -3.23
N ALA A 44 7.77 12.00 -2.59
CA ALA A 44 6.74 11.39 -1.75
C ALA A 44 5.87 10.36 -2.48
N ILE A 45 5.59 10.61 -3.77
CA ILE A 45 4.87 9.71 -4.65
C ILE A 45 5.70 9.56 -5.92
N GLU A 46 5.89 8.32 -6.35
CA GLU A 46 6.75 7.98 -7.48
C GLU A 46 6.08 6.88 -8.31
N PRO A 47 5.91 7.07 -9.63
CA PRO A 47 5.42 6.00 -10.50
C PRO A 47 6.52 4.95 -10.70
N PHE A 48 6.12 3.69 -10.85
CA PHE A 48 7.07 2.66 -11.27
C PHE A 48 7.33 2.77 -12.77
N GLY A 49 8.61 2.63 -13.16
CA GLY A 49 9.01 2.72 -14.58
C GLY A 49 8.54 1.55 -15.43
N ASP A 50 8.30 0.39 -14.82
CA ASP A 50 7.87 -0.82 -15.51
C ASP A 50 7.09 -1.78 -14.58
N MET A 51 6.37 -2.70 -15.22
CA MET A 51 5.52 -3.69 -14.56
C MET A 51 6.29 -4.67 -13.67
N GLU A 52 7.48 -5.11 -14.10
CA GLU A 52 8.23 -6.12 -13.34
C GLU A 52 8.80 -5.53 -12.06
N THR A 53 9.30 -4.29 -12.10
CA THR A 53 9.75 -3.56 -10.90
C THR A 53 8.59 -3.35 -9.93
N ALA A 54 7.42 -2.94 -10.42
CA ALA A 54 6.24 -2.79 -9.59
C ALA A 54 5.84 -4.13 -8.96
N PHE A 55 5.66 -5.17 -9.78
CA PHE A 55 5.28 -6.50 -9.32
C PHE A 55 6.23 -7.04 -8.26
N ALA A 56 7.55 -6.96 -8.50
CA ALA A 56 8.56 -7.40 -7.54
C ALA A 56 8.47 -6.66 -6.21
N THR A 57 8.23 -5.34 -6.24
CA THR A 57 8.09 -4.51 -5.03
C THR A 57 6.87 -4.92 -4.22
N PHE A 58 5.70 -4.99 -4.86
CA PHE A 58 4.46 -5.42 -4.18
C PHE A 58 4.58 -6.85 -3.67
N ARG A 59 5.12 -7.76 -4.47
CA ARG A 59 5.34 -9.16 -4.11
C ARG A 59 6.24 -9.30 -2.88
N ALA A 60 7.32 -8.51 -2.79
CA ALA A 60 8.21 -8.54 -1.64
C ALA A 60 7.53 -8.05 -0.35
N GLY A 61 6.60 -7.10 -0.47
CA GLY A 61 5.79 -6.59 0.65
C GLY A 61 6.64 -6.16 1.84
N GLU A 62 7.77 -5.50 1.55
CA GLU A 62 8.71 -4.99 2.53
C GLU A 62 8.12 -3.85 3.37
N VAL A 63 8.32 -3.89 4.68
CA VAL A 63 7.87 -2.88 5.61
C VAL A 63 8.89 -2.74 6.73
N MET A 64 9.08 -1.54 7.26
CA MET A 64 9.73 -1.38 8.56
C MET A 64 8.73 -1.76 9.65
N SER A 65 8.99 -2.85 10.36
CA SER A 65 8.18 -3.27 11.51
C SER A 65 8.56 -2.44 12.74
N LYS A 66 7.59 -1.74 13.34
CA LYS A 66 7.75 -1.02 14.62
C LYS A 66 7.46 -1.91 15.85
N GLY A 67 7.75 -3.21 15.76
CA GLY A 67 7.74 -4.10 16.93
C GLY A 67 6.37 -4.52 17.45
N THR A 68 5.38 -4.72 16.57
CA THR A 68 4.13 -5.42 16.96
C THR A 68 4.29 -6.95 16.98
N THR A 69 5.45 -7.45 16.54
CA THR A 69 5.93 -8.83 16.63
C THR A 69 7.43 -8.84 16.93
N THR A 70 8.01 -9.99 17.27
CA THR A 70 9.41 -10.20 17.72
C THR A 70 10.52 -9.75 16.75
N SER A 71 10.17 -9.17 15.60
CA SER A 71 11.13 -8.71 14.58
C SER A 71 11.22 -7.18 14.57
N GLU A 72 12.39 -6.67 14.91
CA GLU A 72 12.82 -5.28 14.66
C GLU A 72 13.55 -5.21 13.31
N GLY A 73 13.24 -4.20 12.49
CA GLY A 73 13.90 -3.96 11.21
C GLY A 73 13.00 -4.10 9.97
N LYS A 74 13.64 -4.03 8.79
CA LYS A 74 12.97 -4.17 7.49
C LYS A 74 12.65 -5.65 7.26
N VAL A 75 11.37 -5.97 7.19
CA VAL A 75 10.84 -7.33 6.99
C VAL A 75 9.94 -7.36 5.77
N GLY A 76 9.84 -8.49 5.09
CA GLY A 76 8.95 -8.68 3.94
C GLY A 76 7.97 -9.81 4.18
N THR A 77 6.72 -9.61 3.80
CA THR A 77 5.72 -10.68 3.70
C THR A 77 5.12 -10.64 2.31
N TYR A 78 4.88 -11.79 1.69
CA TYR A 78 4.32 -11.88 0.34
C TYR A 78 3.06 -11.01 0.19
N PHE A 79 3.12 -9.97 -0.66
CA PHE A 79 2.05 -8.94 -0.81
C PHE A 79 1.58 -8.28 0.48
N ALA A 80 2.46 -8.19 1.49
CA ALA A 80 2.16 -7.76 2.85
C ALA A 80 0.94 -8.51 3.47
N ASN A 81 0.69 -9.74 3.02
CA ASN A 81 -0.44 -10.55 3.45
C ASN A 81 0.02 -11.85 4.12
N VAL A 82 -0.21 -11.93 5.43
CA VAL A 82 0.17 -13.08 6.26
C VAL A 82 -0.81 -14.27 6.14
N PHE A 83 -1.93 -14.12 5.42
CA PHE A 83 -2.98 -15.14 5.31
C PHE A 83 -3.20 -15.52 3.85
N GLY A 84 -3.31 -16.80 3.50
CA GLY A 84 -3.79 -17.23 2.18
C GLY A 84 -2.70 -17.19 1.09
N PRO A 85 -2.49 -16.09 0.33
CA PRO A 85 -1.57 -16.07 -0.80
C PRO A 85 -0.13 -16.49 -0.50
N ALA A 86 0.37 -16.24 0.71
CA ALA A 86 1.69 -16.70 1.13
C ALA A 86 1.83 -18.24 1.14
N GLN A 87 0.72 -18.99 1.18
CA GLN A 87 0.67 -20.45 1.12
C GLN A 87 0.51 -20.99 -0.31
N TYR A 88 0.13 -20.13 -1.27
CA TYR A 88 -0.19 -20.47 -2.66
C TYR A 88 0.50 -19.49 -3.62
N VAL A 89 1.82 -19.34 -3.44
CA VAL A 89 2.60 -18.31 -4.14
C VAL A 89 2.60 -18.52 -5.65
N GLU A 90 2.70 -19.77 -6.11
CA GLU A 90 2.73 -20.08 -7.54
C GLU A 90 1.40 -19.75 -8.21
N GLU A 91 0.28 -20.14 -7.59
CA GLU A 91 -1.06 -19.86 -8.11
C GLU A 91 -1.40 -18.36 -8.03
N HIS A 92 -1.03 -17.71 -6.93
CA HIS A 92 -1.26 -16.27 -6.78
C HIS A 92 -0.39 -15.45 -7.73
N ASP A 93 0.88 -15.82 -7.95
CA ASP A 93 1.77 -15.11 -8.89
C ASP A 93 1.18 -15.07 -10.31
N ILE A 94 0.53 -16.15 -10.77
CA ILE A 94 -0.15 -16.19 -12.07
C ILE A 94 -1.25 -15.12 -12.14
N LEU A 95 -2.14 -15.09 -11.15
CA LEU A 95 -3.25 -14.13 -11.11
C LEU A 95 -2.75 -12.70 -10.93
N ALA A 96 -1.85 -12.47 -9.97
CA ALA A 96 -1.31 -11.15 -9.70
C ALA A 96 -0.58 -10.58 -10.93
N ARG A 97 0.15 -11.40 -11.69
CA ARG A 97 0.77 -10.95 -12.95
C ARG A 97 -0.25 -10.50 -13.99
N GLU A 98 -1.36 -11.21 -14.15
CA GLU A 98 -2.44 -10.77 -15.05
C GLU A 98 -3.05 -9.44 -14.61
N TYR A 99 -3.23 -9.22 -13.30
CA TYR A 99 -3.69 -7.94 -12.78
C TYR A 99 -2.70 -6.81 -13.05
N PHE A 100 -1.42 -7.00 -12.74
CA PHE A 100 -0.39 -5.98 -13.02
C PHE A 100 -0.30 -5.65 -14.50
N LYS A 101 -0.37 -6.67 -15.37
CA LYS A 101 -0.44 -6.47 -16.82
C LYS A 101 -1.62 -5.59 -17.23
N GLN A 102 -2.81 -5.82 -16.66
CA GLN A 102 -3.98 -5.00 -16.95
C GLN A 102 -3.84 -3.57 -16.40
N LEU A 103 -3.32 -3.39 -15.18
CA LEU A 103 -3.12 -2.07 -14.58
C LEU A 103 -2.21 -1.19 -15.44
N PHE A 104 -1.10 -1.75 -15.94
CA PHE A 104 -0.19 -1.03 -16.83
C PHE A 104 -0.81 -0.80 -18.23
N ALA A 105 -1.61 -1.74 -18.74
CA ALA A 105 -2.30 -1.58 -20.01
C ALA A 105 -3.44 -0.55 -19.96
N SER A 106 -4.13 -0.40 -18.81
CA SER A 106 -5.25 0.52 -18.61
C SER A 106 -4.84 1.95 -18.28
N LYS A 107 -3.53 2.27 -18.32
CA LYS A 107 -2.97 3.56 -17.88
C LYS A 107 -3.34 3.91 -16.43
N THR A 108 -3.55 2.91 -15.59
CA THR A 108 -3.70 3.13 -14.15
C THR A 108 -2.36 3.61 -13.61
N TYR A 109 -2.38 4.62 -12.73
CA TYR A 109 -1.15 5.08 -12.09
C TYR A 109 -0.66 4.01 -11.10
N VAL A 110 0.41 3.30 -11.45
CA VAL A 110 1.03 2.30 -10.57
C VAL A 110 2.33 2.87 -10.02
N GLY A 111 2.41 3.03 -8.69
CA GLY A 111 3.54 3.69 -8.05
C GLY A 111 3.72 3.32 -6.59
N GLN A 112 4.56 4.06 -5.90
CA GLN A 112 4.75 3.98 -4.46
C GLN A 112 4.53 5.32 -3.79
N MET A 113 4.12 5.27 -2.52
CA MET A 113 3.95 6.40 -1.63
C MET A 113 4.82 6.22 -0.39
N ARG A 114 5.75 7.14 -0.20
CA ARG A 114 6.67 7.18 0.94
C ARG A 114 6.00 7.84 2.13
N THR A 115 5.42 7.01 3.00
CA THR A 115 4.76 7.42 4.24
C THR A 115 5.73 7.77 5.36
N GLN A 116 6.98 7.27 5.29
CA GLN A 116 8.02 7.44 6.32
C GLN A 116 7.61 6.97 7.74
N LEU A 117 6.49 6.25 7.89
CA LEU A 117 5.95 5.84 9.20
C LEU A 117 6.90 4.94 9.99
N GLY A 118 7.78 4.21 9.31
CA GLY A 118 8.81 3.35 9.90
C GLY A 118 10.03 4.11 10.40
N ILE A 119 10.16 5.40 10.08
CA ILE A 119 11.34 6.21 10.38
C ILE A 119 11.11 6.99 11.68
N PRO A 120 11.98 6.86 12.68
CA PRO A 120 11.86 7.62 13.92
C PRO A 120 11.83 9.13 13.67
N GLY A 121 10.85 9.82 14.26
CA GLY A 121 10.67 11.28 14.11
C GLY A 121 9.78 11.70 12.95
N PHE A 122 9.29 10.76 12.13
CA PHE A 122 8.41 11.01 10.99
C PHE A 122 6.99 10.45 11.17
N GLU A 123 6.62 10.02 12.38
CA GLU A 123 5.32 9.42 12.69
C GLU A 123 4.13 10.29 12.27
N MET A 124 4.29 11.61 12.40
CA MET A 124 3.26 12.59 12.05
C MET A 124 3.59 13.33 10.74
N SER A 125 4.82 13.86 10.64
CA SER A 125 5.24 14.66 9.50
C SER A 125 5.38 13.85 8.21
N GLY A 126 5.68 12.55 8.29
CA GLY A 126 5.78 11.64 7.15
C GLY A 126 4.44 11.50 6.42
N PRO A 127 3.39 10.95 7.08
CA PRO A 127 2.06 10.85 6.49
C PRO A 127 1.50 12.18 6.01
N GLU A 128 1.75 13.29 6.73
CA GLU A 128 1.33 14.61 6.31
C GLU A 128 1.94 15.02 4.96
N GLN A 129 3.25 14.82 4.79
CA GLN A 129 3.93 15.11 3.52
C GLN A 129 3.40 14.25 2.37
N SER A 130 3.21 12.95 2.60
CA SER A 130 2.67 12.04 1.57
C SER A 130 1.23 12.41 1.20
N ALA A 131 0.40 12.77 2.17
CA ALA A 131 -0.98 13.21 1.94
C ALA A 131 -1.03 14.52 1.14
N ARG A 132 -0.16 15.49 1.46
CA ARG A 132 -0.05 16.75 0.70
C ARG A 132 0.37 16.49 -0.74
N ALA A 133 1.36 15.62 -0.96
CA ALA A 133 1.79 15.22 -2.29
C ALA A 133 0.69 14.51 -3.08
N LEU A 134 -0.08 13.62 -2.42
CA LEU A 134 -1.21 12.94 -3.05
C LEU A 134 -2.28 13.94 -3.49
N LEU A 135 -2.64 14.87 -2.61
CA LEU A 135 -3.61 15.91 -2.94
C LEU A 135 -3.13 16.83 -4.08
N ALA A 136 -1.83 17.14 -4.14
CA ALA A 136 -1.27 17.91 -5.25
C ALA A 136 -1.38 17.13 -6.57
N LEU A 137 -0.96 15.87 -6.58
CA LEU A 137 -1.07 14.98 -7.74
C LEU A 137 -2.51 14.86 -8.25
N LEU A 138 -3.49 14.68 -7.34
CA LEU A 138 -4.91 14.60 -7.71
C LEU A 138 -5.46 15.91 -8.26
N LYS A 139 -4.93 17.07 -7.84
CA LYS A 139 -5.35 18.38 -8.36
C LYS A 139 -4.74 18.69 -9.73
N GLU A 140 -3.49 18.28 -9.94
CA GLU A 140 -2.76 18.49 -11.19
C GLU A 140 -3.19 17.49 -12.28
N GLY A 141 -3.75 16.35 -11.85
CA GLY A 141 -4.14 15.24 -12.72
C GLY A 141 -3.08 14.16 -12.73
N LEU A 142 -3.51 12.91 -12.87
CA LEU A 142 -2.57 11.79 -13.00
C LEU A 142 -1.82 11.91 -14.34
N PRO A 143 -0.48 11.79 -14.35
CA PRO A 143 0.29 11.77 -15.58
C PRO A 143 -0.16 10.60 -16.48
N SER A 144 -0.29 10.88 -17.78
CA SER A 144 -0.88 10.02 -18.81
C SER A 144 0.07 8.98 -19.42
#